data_AF-A0A563TYJ6-F1
#
_entry.id   AF-A0A563TYJ6-F1
#
_cell.length_a   1.000
_cell.length_b   1.000
_cell.length_c   1.000
_cell.angle_alpha   90.00
_cell.angle_beta   90.00
_cell.angle_gamma   90.00
#
_symmetry.space_group_name_H-M   'P 1'
#
loop_
_entity.id
_entity.type
_entity.pdbx_description
1 polymer ?
#
loop_
_entity_poly.entity_id
_entity_poly.type
_entity_poly.pdbx_seq_one_letter_code
_entity_poly.pdbx_strand_id
1 'polypeptide(L)'
;MFNLGVPEIILIIVAFGILGGCIIFPIWGYKAGAERTIGAIPGLLLGFFLNIIGIAIIYCTPKIRYKDPYAFPARSSADELEKFKQLLDSGAISEAEFNNQKARILNSYRQY
;
A
#
# COMPACT_ATOMS: atom_id res chain seq x y z
N MET A 1 1.61 52.66 5.17
CA MET A 1 0.69 52.20 4.10
C MET A 1 1.51 51.37 3.13
N PHE A 2 1.21 50.08 2.98
CA PHE A 2 1.87 49.24 1.95
C PHE A 2 1.42 49.73 0.57
N ASN A 3 2.31 50.39 -0.17
CA ASN A 3 2.08 50.75 -1.57
C ASN A 3 2.55 49.58 -2.44
N LEU A 4 1.73 48.53 -2.52
CA LEU A 4 2.02 47.35 -3.33
C LEU A 4 1.46 47.58 -4.73
N GLY A 5 2.34 47.61 -5.73
CA GLY A 5 1.92 47.63 -7.12
C GLY A 5 1.30 46.30 -7.54
N VAL A 6 0.63 46.34 -8.70
CA VAL A 6 0.07 45.15 -9.36
C VAL A 6 1.11 44.03 -9.55
N PRO A 7 2.37 44.31 -9.95
CA PRO A 7 3.39 43.27 -10.09
C PRO A 7 3.69 42.52 -8.78
N GLU A 8 3.78 43.24 -7.66
CA GLU A 8 4.07 42.67 -6.35
C GLU A 8 2.91 41.80 -5.84
N ILE A 9 1.66 42.20 -6.10
CA ILE A 9 0.47 41.42 -5.76
C ILE A 9 0.46 40.09 -6.52
N ILE A 10 0.78 40.10 -7.82
CA ILE A 10 0.85 38.89 -8.64
C ILE A 10 1.92 37.94 -8.10
N LEU A 11 3.10 38.46 -7.75
CA LEU A 11 4.18 37.67 -7.16
C LEU A 11 3.78 37.03 -5.83
N ILE A 12 3.06 37.75 -4.97
CA ILE A 12 2.55 37.20 -3.71
C ILE A 12 1.57 36.07 -3.98
N ILE A 13 0.61 36.24 -4.90
CA ILE A 13 -0.38 35.20 -5.23
C ILE A 13 0.31 33.95 -5.79
N VAL A 14 1.28 34.12 -6.70
CA VAL A 14 2.04 33.02 -7.27
C VAL A 14 2.89 32.31 -6.21
N ALA A 15 3.55 33.06 -5.33
CA ALA A 15 4.33 32.50 -4.23
C ALA A 15 3.46 31.68 -3.28
N PHE A 16 2.28 32.17 -2.91
CA PHE A 16 1.31 31.42 -2.09
C PHE A 16 0.73 30.19 -2.82
N GLY A 17 0.49 30.29 -4.14
CA GLY A 17 0.03 29.15 -4.94
C GLY A 17 1.07 28.03 -5.02
N ILE A 18 2.35 28.39 -5.24
CA ILE A 18 3.44 27.42 -5.34
C ILE A 18 3.78 26.85 -3.95
N LEU A 19 4.04 27.70 -2.97
CA LEU A 19 4.41 27.27 -1.61
C LEU A 19 3.25 26.55 -0.90
N GLY A 20 2.02 27.06 -1.07
CA GLY A 20 0.83 26.40 -0.55
C GLY A 20 0.60 25.05 -1.21
N GLY A 21 0.81 24.94 -2.52
CA GLY A 21 0.73 23.67 -3.25
C GLY A 21 1.69 22.61 -2.70
N CYS A 22 2.93 22.99 -2.42
CA CYS A 22 3.94 22.08 -1.85
C CYS A 22 3.58 21.49 -0.48
N ILE A 23 2.58 22.04 0.22
CA ILE A 23 2.12 21.53 1.53
C ILE A 23 0.74 20.88 1.41
N ILE A 24 -0.17 21.51 0.66
CA ILE A 24 -1.56 21.06 0.52
C ILE A 24 -1.64 19.73 -0.22
N PHE A 25 -0.97 19.60 -1.37
CA PHE A 25 -1.08 18.40 -2.20
C PHE A 25 -0.44 17.15 -1.56
N PRO A 26 0.71 17.22 -0.87
CA PRO A 26 1.24 16.07 -0.13
C PRO A 26 0.34 15.63 1.02
N ILE A 27 -0.21 16.56 1.79
CA ILE A 27 -1.11 16.23 2.92
C ILE A 27 -2.40 15.60 2.38
N TRP A 28 -2.96 16.17 1.32
CA TRP A 28 -4.13 15.61 0.67
C TRP A 28 -3.84 14.24 0.08
N GLY A 29 -2.70 14.08 -0.61
CA GLY A 29 -2.25 12.81 -1.18
C GLY A 29 -2.00 11.74 -0.12
N TYR A 30 -1.42 12.09 1.02
CA TYR A 30 -1.23 11.19 2.15
C TYR A 30 -2.58 10.66 2.67
N LYS A 31 -3.52 11.57 2.92
CA LYS A 31 -4.85 11.23 3.45
C LYS A 31 -5.65 10.40 2.44
N ALA A 32 -5.65 10.81 1.17
CA ALA A 32 -6.31 10.08 0.10
C ALA A 32 -5.66 8.71 -0.13
N GLY A 33 -4.33 8.62 -0.12
CA GLY A 33 -3.58 7.39 -0.30
C GLY A 33 -3.76 6.39 0.85
N ALA A 34 -3.95 6.87 2.09
CA ALA A 34 -4.21 6.01 3.25
C ALA A 34 -5.50 5.19 3.14
N GLU A 35 -6.48 5.66 2.35
CA GLU A 35 -7.74 4.97 2.08
C GLU A 35 -7.68 4.07 0.82
N ARG A 36 -6.53 4.03 0.13
CA ARG A 36 -6.33 3.35 -1.16
C ARG A 36 -5.25 2.29 -1.05
N THR A 37 -5.26 1.31 -1.94
CA THR A 37 -4.30 0.18 -1.92
C THR A 37 -2.85 0.61 -2.08
N ILE A 38 -2.60 1.81 -2.62
CA ILE A 38 -1.26 2.38 -2.78
C ILE A 38 -0.64 2.79 -1.43
N GLY A 39 -1.45 3.05 -0.41
CA GLY A 39 -0.99 3.42 0.94
C GLY A 39 -0.63 4.91 1.09
N ALA A 40 -0.44 5.31 2.35
CA ALA A 40 -0.28 6.71 2.73
C ALA A 40 1.06 7.31 2.27
N ILE A 41 2.16 6.55 2.37
CA ILE A 41 3.50 7.01 1.98
C ILE A 41 3.58 7.25 0.47
N PRO A 42 3.16 6.31 -0.41
CA PRO A 42 3.13 6.59 -1.85
C PRO A 42 2.16 7.70 -2.23
N GLY A 43 1.02 7.81 -1.53
CA GLY A 43 0.08 8.92 -1.72
C GLY A 43 0.70 10.29 -1.43
N LEU A 44 1.52 10.40 -0.38
CA LEU A 44 2.25 11.64 -0.06
C LEU A 44 3.25 11.99 -1.18
N LEU A 45 4.04 11.02 -1.62
CA LEU A 45 5.06 11.25 -2.65
C LEU A 45 4.42 11.66 -3.99
N LEU A 46 3.33 11.01 -4.39
CA LEU A 46 2.58 11.38 -5.58
C LEU A 46 2.02 12.81 -5.46
N GLY A 47 1.43 13.16 -4.32
CA GLY A 47 0.94 14.52 -4.06
C GLY A 47 2.05 15.57 -4.06
N PHE A 48 3.26 15.22 -3.63
CA PHE A 48 4.41 16.13 -3.61
C PHE A 48 5.04 16.33 -4.98
N PHE A 49 5.37 15.25 -5.69
CA PHE A 49 6.11 15.34 -6.96
C PHE A 49 5.22 15.61 -8.17
N LEU A 50 3.99 15.11 -8.16
CA LEU A 50 3.06 15.24 -9.29
C LEU A 50 1.89 16.19 -9.00
N ASN A 51 1.81 16.77 -7.81
CA ASN A 51 0.81 17.79 -7.44
C ASN A 51 -0.61 17.27 -7.79
N ILE A 52 -1.42 18.02 -8.55
CA ILE A 52 -2.75 17.65 -9.03
C ILE A 52 -2.77 16.32 -9.78
N ILE A 53 -1.77 16.05 -10.62
CA ILE A 53 -1.69 14.79 -11.39
C ILE A 53 -1.51 13.61 -10.42
N GLY A 54 -0.68 13.78 -9.40
CA GLY A 54 -0.48 12.79 -8.36
C GLY A 54 -1.77 12.45 -7.61
N ILE A 55 -2.55 13.48 -7.27
CA ILE A 55 -3.87 13.29 -6.66
C ILE A 55 -4.80 12.50 -7.60
N ALA A 56 -4.86 12.83 -8.89
CA ALA A 56 -5.69 12.10 -9.85
C ALA A 56 -5.36 10.60 -9.88
N ILE A 57 -4.07 10.24 -9.90
CA ILE A 57 -3.60 8.85 -9.87
C ILE A 57 -4.08 8.12 -8.60
N ILE A 58 -4.01 8.78 -7.44
CA ILE A 58 -4.49 8.22 -6.17
C ILE A 58 -6.00 7.93 -6.24
N TYR A 59 -6.79 8.80 -6.87
CA TYR A 59 -8.23 8.58 -7.01
C TYR A 59 -8.59 7.46 -7.99
N CYS A 60 -7.77 7.24 -9.02
CA CYS A 60 -7.87 6.10 -9.94
C CYS A 60 -7.50 4.77 -9.28
N THR A 61 -6.75 4.78 -8.17
CA THR A 61 -6.36 3.58 -7.43
C THR A 61 -7.58 3.00 -6.69
N PRO A 62 -7.76 1.67 -6.63
CA PRO A 62 -8.88 1.07 -5.91
C PRO A 62 -8.88 1.45 -4.41
N LYS A 63 -10.08 1.67 -3.87
CA LYS A 63 -10.28 1.87 -2.41
C LYS A 63 -10.05 0.55 -1.68
N ILE A 64 -9.43 0.63 -0.50
CA ILE A 64 -9.35 -0.52 0.41
C ILE A 64 -10.77 -0.77 0.92
N ARG A 65 -11.45 -1.78 0.36
CA ARG A 65 -12.84 -2.11 0.71
C ARG A 65 -12.95 -3.00 1.94
N TYR A 66 -11.83 -3.53 2.43
CA TYR A 66 -11.78 -4.39 3.60
C TYR A 66 -10.40 -4.27 4.25
N LYS A 67 -10.35 -3.58 5.39
CA LYS A 67 -9.17 -3.59 6.27
C LYS A 67 -9.49 -4.64 7.31
N ASP A 68 -9.33 -5.91 6.97
CA ASP A 68 -9.53 -6.97 7.95
C ASP A 68 -8.37 -6.91 8.94
N PRO A 69 -8.58 -6.51 10.21
CA PRO A 69 -7.52 -6.59 11.21
C PRO A 69 -7.11 -8.05 11.49
N TYR A 70 -7.88 -9.02 10.99
CA TYR A 70 -7.63 -10.45 11.08
C TYR A 70 -7.33 -11.10 9.72
N ALA A 71 -6.99 -10.34 8.68
CA ALA A 71 -6.38 -10.91 7.48
C ALA A 71 -5.00 -11.45 7.87
N PHE A 72 -5.00 -12.69 8.36
CA PHE A 72 -3.81 -13.52 8.36
C PHE A 72 -3.23 -13.46 6.95
N PRO A 73 -1.89 -13.36 6.78
CA PRO A 73 -1.29 -13.50 5.47
C PRO A 73 -1.89 -14.76 4.86
N ALA A 74 -2.38 -14.66 3.61
CA ALA A 74 -2.96 -15.81 2.92
C ALA A 74 -1.97 -16.96 3.13
N ARG A 75 -2.37 -17.98 3.91
CA ARG A 75 -1.47 -19.07 4.30
C ARG A 75 -0.98 -19.69 3.02
N SER A 76 0.22 -19.30 2.61
CA SER A 76 0.84 -19.81 1.41
C SER A 76 1.00 -21.30 1.65
N SER A 77 0.61 -22.12 0.67
CA SER A 77 0.89 -23.56 0.72
C SER A 77 2.37 -23.86 0.99
N ALA A 78 3.25 -22.91 0.64
CA ALA A 78 4.67 -22.94 0.97
C ALA A 78 4.94 -22.89 2.48
N ASP A 79 4.27 -22.02 3.25
CA ASP A 79 4.48 -21.87 4.70
C ASP A 79 3.99 -23.10 5.46
N GLU A 80 2.87 -23.70 5.02
CA GLU A 80 2.39 -24.96 5.60
C GLU A 80 3.37 -26.11 5.30
N LEU A 81 3.87 -26.22 4.06
CA LEU A 81 4.89 -27.21 3.69
C LEU A 81 6.19 -27.04 4.49
N GLU A 82 6.62 -25.81 4.73
CA GLU A 82 7.84 -25.51 5.49
C GLU A 82 7.71 -25.98 6.94
N LYS A 83 6.55 -25.74 7.58
CA LYS A 83 6.28 -26.24 8.93
C LYS A 83 6.28 -27.77 9.00
N PHE A 84 5.69 -28.45 8.02
CA PHE A 84 5.73 -29.91 7.96
C PHE A 84 7.15 -30.44 7.71
N LYS A 85 7.98 -29.72 6.95
CA LYS A 85 9.38 -30.08 6.76
C LYS A 85 10.17 -29.93 8.06
N GLN A 86 9.95 -28.86 8.83
CA GLN A 86 10.59 -28.69 10.15
C GLN A 86 10.17 -29.79 11.15
N LEU A 87 8.93 -30.25 11.09
CA LEU A 87 8.46 -31.38 11.90
C LEU A 87 9.11 -32.71 11.48
N LEU A 88 9.41 -32.87 10.18
CA LEU A 88 10.14 -34.03 9.68
C LEU A 88 11.61 -33.99 10.12
N ASP A 89 12.26 -32.84 9.95
CA ASP A 89 13.67 -32.61 10.32
C ASP A 89 13.89 -32.75 11.84
N SER A 90 12.88 -32.46 12.66
CA SER A 90 12.91 -32.69 14.11
C SER A 90 12.55 -34.12 14.54
N GLY A 91 12.23 -35.01 13.59
CA GLY A 91 11.84 -36.39 13.85
C GLY A 91 10.47 -36.54 14.52
N ALA A 92 9.66 -35.48 14.57
CA ALA A 92 8.34 -35.48 15.20
C ALA A 92 7.27 -36.18 14.34
N ILE A 93 7.51 -36.31 13.03
CA ILE A 93 6.63 -37.02 12.08
C ILE A 93 7.46 -37.95 11.18
N SER A 94 6.83 -38.97 10.60
CA SER A 94 7.50 -39.84 9.62
C SER A 94 7.43 -39.30 8.19
N GLU A 95 8.33 -39.75 7.31
CA GLU A 95 8.33 -39.39 5.88
C GLU A 95 7.00 -39.75 5.17
N ALA A 96 6.33 -40.83 5.60
CA ALA A 96 5.03 -41.23 5.06
C ALA A 96 3.93 -40.23 5.42
N GLU A 97 3.96 -39.67 6.63
CA GLU A 97 3.00 -38.65 7.07
C GLU A 97 3.26 -37.30 6.40
N PHE A 98 4.54 -36.94 6.21
CA PHE A 98 4.93 -35.75 5.45
C PHE A 98 4.43 -35.81 4.01
N ASN A 99 4.64 -36.92 3.30
CA ASN A 99 4.19 -37.09 1.92
C ASN A 99 2.66 -37.06 1.78
N ASN A 100 1.93 -37.63 2.74
CA ASN A 100 0.47 -37.55 2.78
C ASN A 100 -0.04 -36.11 2.97
N GLN A 101 0.59 -35.33 3.86
CA GLN A 101 0.20 -33.92 4.06
C GLN A 101 0.58 -33.04 2.88
N LYS A 102 1.76 -33.25 2.29
CA LYS A 102 2.18 -32.59 1.05
C LYS A 102 1.20 -32.85 -0.09
N ALA A 103 0.76 -34.09 -0.28
CA ALA A 103 -0.21 -34.44 -1.32
C ALA A 103 -1.60 -33.81 -1.09
N ARG A 104 -2.03 -33.68 0.18
CA ARG A 104 -3.30 -33.00 0.51
C ARG A 104 -3.23 -31.50 0.20
N ILE A 105 -2.15 -30.83 0.57
CA ILE A 105 -1.94 -29.40 0.33
C ILE A 105 -1.81 -29.12 -1.18
N LEU A 106 -1.14 -29.99 -1.94
CA LEU A 106 -1.01 -29.81 -3.38
C LEU A 106 -2.33 -30.02 -4.14
N ASN A 107 -3.17 -30.98 -3.68
CA ASN A 107 -4.45 -31.26 -4.32
C ASN A 107 -5.55 -30.26 -3.96
N SER A 108 -5.55 -29.68 -2.75
CA SER A 108 -6.53 -28.64 -2.37
C SER A 108 -6.40 -27.37 -3.22
N TYR A 109 -5.19 -27.07 -3.70
CA TYR A 109 -4.91 -25.92 -4.58
C TYR A 109 -5.21 -26.18 -6.06
N ARG A 110 -5.33 -27.44 -6.51
CA ARG A 110 -5.66 -27.78 -7.91
C ARG A 110 -7.15 -27.61 -8.24
N GLN A 111 -8.00 -27.44 -7.24
CA GLN A 111 -9.46 -27.31 -7.41
C GLN A 111 -9.98 -25.86 -7.41
N TYR A 112 -9.08 -24.89 -7.48
CA TYR A 112 -9.37 -23.47 -7.75
C TYR A 112 -8.75 -23.07 -9.09
#